data_AF-A0AB32TSU2-F1
#
_entry.id   AF-A0AB32TSU2-F1
#
_cell.length_a   1.000
_cell.length_b   1.000
_cell.length_c   1.000
_cell.angle_alpha   90.00
_cell.angle_beta   90.00
_cell.angle_gamma   90.00
#
_symmetry.space_group_name_H-M   'P 1'
#
loop_
_entity.id
_entity.type
_entity.pdbx_description
1 polymer ?
#
loop_
_entity_poly.entity_id
_entity_poly.type
_entity_poly.pdbx_seq_one_letter_code
_entity_poly.pdbx_strand_id
1 'polypeptide(L)'
;MGLEPEEFHGSKTEDIIKAVFGHVKDGYKFNKEQSIDYKDQHYTSDPSLSDQCFCVVYVLDGNTVQFTDDRLIKKLEIIRKKISDKGIAQVIVMTKVDEACPLVKNDLRKVYTSKKIKKKMELCSGHTGVPMTNIFPVKNYHDEIDIKDDVDVLILKALEQIFHNANDRLKDNETY
;
A
#
# COMPACT_ATOMS: atom_id res chain seq x y z
N MET A 1 -9.43 -1.46 1.38
CA MET A 1 -9.65 -0.88 2.72
C MET A 1 -9.20 0.57 2.68
N GLY A 2 -10.02 1.50 3.17
CA GLY A 2 -9.66 2.92 3.25
C GLY A 2 -8.80 3.21 4.49
N LEU A 3 -7.85 4.14 4.33
CA LEU A 3 -7.01 4.67 5.42
C LEU A 3 -7.26 6.17 5.54
N GLU A 4 -8.24 6.54 6.36
CA GLU A 4 -8.65 7.91 6.62
C GLU A 4 -8.14 8.36 8.00
N PRO A 5 -7.86 9.67 8.19
CA PRO A 5 -7.36 10.17 9.47
C PRO A 5 -8.39 10.07 10.61
N GLU A 6 -9.68 10.26 10.32
CA GLU A 6 -10.70 10.27 11.37
C GLU A 6 -10.88 8.90 12.02
N GLU A 7 -11.22 8.89 13.31
CA GLU A 7 -11.32 7.66 14.10
C GLU A 7 -12.49 6.76 13.67
N PHE A 8 -13.54 7.34 13.12
CA PHE A 8 -14.75 6.65 12.65
C PHE A 8 -14.87 6.61 11.13
N HIS A 9 -13.81 6.99 10.41
CA HIS A 9 -13.73 6.86 8.96
C HIS A 9 -12.68 5.81 8.60
N GLY A 10 -12.92 5.13 7.48
CA GLY A 10 -12.06 4.04 7.04
C GLY A 10 -12.14 2.79 7.89
N SER A 11 -11.19 1.90 7.65
CA SER A 11 -10.98 0.71 8.46
C SER A 11 -10.23 1.08 9.74
N LYS A 12 -10.60 0.47 10.88
CA LYS A 12 -9.80 0.57 12.11
C LYS A 12 -8.42 -0.02 11.85
N THR A 13 -7.38 0.62 12.38
CA THR A 13 -5.98 0.15 12.28
C THR A 13 -5.83 -1.31 12.71
N GLU A 14 -6.52 -1.70 13.77
CA GLU A 14 -6.47 -3.08 14.29
C GLU A 14 -7.08 -4.10 13.31
N ASP A 15 -8.17 -3.75 12.61
CA ASP A 15 -8.75 -4.64 11.60
C ASP A 15 -7.83 -4.80 10.39
N ILE A 16 -7.14 -3.73 9.98
CA ILE A 16 -6.14 -3.80 8.90
C ILE A 16 -5.03 -4.77 9.30
N ILE A 17 -4.50 -4.65 10.53
CA ILE A 17 -3.44 -5.53 11.04
C ILE A 17 -3.93 -6.98 11.13
N LYS A 18 -5.13 -7.20 11.66
CA LYS A 18 -5.75 -8.54 11.75
C LYS A 18 -5.96 -9.15 10.38
N ALA A 19 -6.44 -8.37 9.40
CA ALA A 19 -6.59 -8.84 8.02
C ALA A 19 -5.23 -9.23 7.41
N VAL A 20 -4.21 -8.40 7.61
CA VAL A 20 -2.84 -8.70 7.14
C VAL A 20 -2.29 -9.99 7.76
N PHE A 21 -2.63 -10.28 9.00
CA PHE A 21 -2.25 -11.50 9.71
C PHE A 21 -3.24 -12.66 9.54
N GLY A 22 -4.21 -12.58 8.64
CA GLY A 22 -5.12 -13.68 8.31
C GLY A 22 -6.23 -13.94 9.33
N HIS A 23 -6.42 -13.06 10.30
CA HIS A 23 -7.47 -13.20 11.32
C HIS A 23 -8.86 -12.79 10.84
N VAL A 24 -9.00 -12.31 9.60
CA VAL A 24 -10.26 -11.83 9.01
C VAL A 24 -10.61 -12.67 7.80
N LYS A 25 -11.74 -13.38 7.85
CA LYS A 25 -12.25 -14.17 6.73
C LYS A 25 -12.87 -13.29 5.65
N ASP A 26 -12.86 -13.80 4.43
CA ASP A 26 -13.56 -13.20 3.29
C ASP A 26 -15.05 -12.95 3.60
N GLY A 27 -15.56 -11.83 3.09
CA GLY A 27 -16.94 -11.39 3.31
C GLY A 27 -17.16 -10.58 4.59
N TYR A 28 -16.15 -10.45 5.47
CA TYR A 28 -16.24 -9.54 6.61
C TYR A 28 -16.51 -8.10 6.17
N LYS A 29 -17.51 -7.48 6.81
CA LYS A 29 -17.85 -6.06 6.59
C LYS A 29 -17.22 -5.24 7.72
N PHE A 30 -16.21 -4.44 7.37
CA PHE A 30 -15.53 -3.56 8.32
C PHE A 30 -16.51 -2.62 9.01
N ASN A 31 -16.46 -2.61 10.34
CA ASN A 31 -17.25 -1.73 11.17
C ASN A 31 -16.41 -0.51 11.61
N LYS A 32 -16.98 0.68 11.47
CA LYS A 32 -16.35 1.96 11.82
C LYS A 32 -16.23 2.17 13.34
N GLU A 33 -17.06 1.50 14.13
CA GLU A 33 -17.14 1.67 15.58
C GLU A 33 -16.29 0.64 16.33
N GLN A 34 -16.32 -0.62 15.89
CA GLN A 34 -15.71 -1.74 16.59
C GLN A 34 -14.82 -2.57 15.66
N SER A 35 -13.64 -2.94 16.17
CA SER A 35 -12.76 -3.90 15.50
C SER A 35 -13.33 -5.31 15.66
N ILE A 36 -13.10 -6.17 14.66
CA ILE A 36 -13.42 -7.60 14.75
C ILE A 36 -12.77 -8.22 15.99
N ASP A 37 -13.48 -9.08 16.69
CA ASP A 37 -12.96 -9.82 17.83
C ASP A 37 -13.20 -11.33 17.67
N TYR A 38 -12.71 -12.11 18.64
CA TYR A 38 -12.78 -13.56 18.62
C TYR A 38 -14.21 -14.13 18.69
N LYS A 39 -15.23 -13.31 18.99
CA LYS A 39 -16.63 -13.71 19.04
C LYS A 39 -17.30 -13.59 17.68
N ASP A 40 -16.71 -12.85 16.74
CA ASP A 40 -17.22 -12.74 15.38
C ASP A 40 -16.99 -14.04 14.60
N GLN A 41 -18.01 -14.49 13.87
CA GLN A 41 -17.92 -15.69 13.01
C GLN A 41 -16.88 -15.57 11.90
N HIS A 42 -16.55 -14.35 11.47
CA HIS A 42 -15.52 -14.06 10.47
C HIS A 42 -14.12 -13.96 11.06
N TYR A 43 -13.95 -14.14 12.37
CA TYR A 43 -12.63 -14.19 12.98
C TYR A 43 -11.99 -15.57 12.82
N THR A 44 -10.71 -15.59 12.45
CA THR A 44 -9.88 -16.78 12.43
C THR A 44 -8.92 -16.72 13.61
N SER A 45 -9.01 -17.65 14.56
CA SER A 45 -8.18 -17.63 15.78
C SER A 45 -6.72 -18.04 15.54
N ASP A 46 -6.50 -18.98 14.64
CA ASP A 46 -5.18 -19.55 14.34
C ASP A 46 -4.98 -19.58 12.82
N PRO A 47 -4.63 -18.43 12.21
CA PRO A 47 -4.48 -18.31 10.78
C PRO A 47 -3.22 -19.05 10.29
N SER A 48 -3.40 -19.88 9.27
CA SER A 48 -2.29 -20.50 8.55
C SER A 48 -1.46 -19.45 7.80
N LEU A 49 -0.26 -19.82 7.34
CA LEU A 49 0.55 -18.91 6.52
C LEU A 49 -0.19 -18.50 5.23
N SER A 50 -0.98 -19.39 4.64
CA SER A 50 -1.81 -19.09 3.47
C SER A 50 -2.93 -18.09 3.72
N ASP A 51 -3.34 -17.89 4.98
CA ASP A 51 -4.33 -16.88 5.34
C ASP A 51 -3.71 -15.47 5.45
N GLN A 52 -2.37 -15.36 5.50
CA GLN A 52 -1.67 -14.10 5.76
C GLN A 52 -1.26 -13.38 4.48
N CYS A 53 -1.23 -12.05 4.52
CA CYS A 53 -0.74 -11.25 3.39
C CYS A 53 0.78 -11.32 3.28
N PHE A 54 1.32 -11.70 2.12
CA PHE A 54 2.77 -11.75 1.89
C PHE A 54 3.41 -10.38 1.66
N CYS A 55 2.65 -9.43 1.15
CA CYS A 55 3.06 -8.05 0.94
C CYS A 55 1.85 -7.14 1.15
N VAL A 56 2.07 -5.94 1.70
CA VAL A 56 1.05 -4.89 1.81
C VAL A 56 1.38 -3.76 0.85
N VAL A 57 0.39 -3.40 0.03
CA VAL A 57 0.52 -2.35 -0.98
C VAL A 57 -0.35 -1.16 -0.58
N TYR A 58 0.29 -0.02 -0.32
CA TYR A 58 -0.40 1.25 -0.12
C TYR A 58 -0.57 1.94 -1.48
N VAL A 59 -1.82 2.20 -1.86
CA VAL A 59 -2.13 2.98 -3.07
C VAL A 59 -2.37 4.42 -2.63
N LEU A 60 -1.52 5.33 -3.07
CA LEU A 60 -1.59 6.74 -2.72
C LEU A 60 -1.84 7.58 -3.96
N ASP A 61 -2.66 8.62 -3.82
CA ASP A 61 -2.84 9.62 -4.86
C ASP A 61 -1.63 10.56 -4.86
N GLY A 62 -0.76 10.41 -5.86
CA GLY A 62 0.45 11.22 -6.02
C GLY A 62 0.16 12.69 -6.27
N ASN A 63 -1.05 13.09 -6.65
CA ASN A 63 -1.41 14.50 -6.77
C ASN A 63 -1.78 15.08 -5.39
N THR A 64 -2.66 14.40 -4.66
CA THR A 64 -3.29 14.93 -3.45
C THR A 64 -2.63 14.55 -2.13
N VAL A 65 -1.80 13.50 -2.08
CA VAL A 65 -1.17 13.07 -0.82
C VAL A 65 -0.19 14.13 -0.31
N GLN A 66 -0.38 14.53 0.96
CA GLN A 66 0.44 15.53 1.65
C GLN A 66 0.96 15.09 3.02
N PHE A 67 0.41 14.01 3.62
CA PHE A 67 0.77 13.54 4.97
C PHE A 67 0.83 14.65 6.02
N THR A 68 -0.20 15.50 6.07
CA THR A 68 -0.29 16.61 7.03
C THR A 68 -1.09 16.28 8.28
N ASP A 69 -1.82 15.16 8.30
CA ASP A 69 -2.63 14.75 9.45
C ASP A 69 -1.86 13.76 10.33
N ASP A 70 -1.47 14.21 11.52
CA ASP A 70 -0.73 13.41 12.51
C ASP A 70 -1.45 12.11 12.89
N ARG A 71 -2.79 12.06 12.81
CA ARG A 71 -3.57 10.85 13.10
C ARG A 71 -3.35 9.80 12.03
N LEU A 72 -3.36 10.20 10.75
CA LEU A 72 -3.07 9.30 9.64
C LEU A 72 -1.63 8.81 9.71
N ILE A 73 -0.66 9.70 9.97
CA ILE A 73 0.75 9.35 10.11
C ILE A 73 0.93 8.32 11.23
N LYS A 74 0.30 8.54 12.39
CA LYS A 74 0.34 7.61 13.52
C LYS A 74 -0.30 6.25 13.20
N LYS A 75 -1.43 6.23 12.47
CA LYS A 75 -2.05 4.98 12.02
C LYS A 75 -1.07 4.19 11.12
N LEU A 76 -0.47 4.86 10.14
CA LEU A 76 0.52 4.26 9.24
C LEU A 76 1.75 3.75 10.00
N GLU A 77 2.24 4.50 10.99
CA GLU A 77 3.37 4.08 11.82
C GLU A 77 3.06 2.80 12.60
N ILE A 78 1.88 2.71 13.23
CA ILE A 78 1.44 1.53 13.98
C ILE A 78 1.33 0.31 13.05
N ILE A 79 0.66 0.47 11.90
CA ILE A 79 0.50 -0.58 10.89
C ILE A 79 1.88 -1.06 10.43
N ARG A 80 2.73 -0.12 10.01
CA ARG A 80 4.09 -0.41 9.54
C ARG A 80 4.87 -1.21 10.55
N LYS A 81 4.92 -0.76 11.81
CA LYS A 81 5.70 -1.42 12.86
C LYS A 81 5.24 -2.86 13.05
N LYS A 82 3.94 -3.06 13.22
CA LYS A 82 3.36 -4.40 13.40
C LYS A 82 3.66 -5.33 12.21
N ILE A 83 3.50 -4.83 11.00
CA ILE A 83 3.70 -5.58 9.75
C ILE A 83 5.18 -5.91 9.54
N SER A 84 6.08 -4.94 9.76
CA SER A 84 7.53 -5.13 9.65
C SER A 84 8.06 -6.11 10.69
N ASP A 85 7.53 -6.11 11.92
CA ASP A 85 7.92 -7.07 12.98
C ASP A 85 7.62 -8.53 12.59
N LYS A 86 6.71 -8.75 11.62
CA LYS A 86 6.37 -10.07 11.05
C LYS A 86 7.07 -10.35 9.71
N GLY A 87 8.04 -9.52 9.33
CA GLY A 87 8.80 -9.69 8.07
C GLY A 87 7.97 -9.46 6.80
N ILE A 88 6.81 -8.80 6.92
CA ILE A 88 5.93 -8.58 5.78
C ILE A 88 6.39 -7.33 5.03
N ALA A 89 6.68 -7.50 3.73
CA ALA A 89 7.11 -6.39 2.90
C ALA A 89 5.99 -5.37 2.69
N GLN A 90 6.40 -4.11 2.58
CA GLN A 90 5.50 -2.99 2.32
C GLN A 90 5.96 -2.26 1.06
N VAL A 91 4.99 -1.94 0.20
CA VAL A 91 5.20 -1.26 -1.09
C VAL A 91 4.21 -0.11 -1.19
N ILE A 92 4.64 0.98 -1.82
CA ILE A 92 3.77 2.11 -2.16
C ILE A 92 3.64 2.18 -3.66
N VAL A 93 2.39 2.23 -4.14
CA VAL A 93 2.07 2.61 -5.51
C VAL A 93 1.52 4.03 -5.47
N MET A 94 2.33 5.00 -5.91
CA MET A 94 1.95 6.40 -5.97
C MET A 94 1.34 6.68 -7.34
N THR A 95 0.01 6.74 -7.38
CA THR A 95 -0.80 6.90 -8.60
C THR A 95 -0.92 8.35 -9.06
N LYS A 96 -1.52 8.60 -10.23
CA LYS A 96 -1.82 9.95 -10.78
C LYS A 96 -0.61 10.90 -10.83
N VAL A 97 0.55 10.35 -11.17
CA VAL A 97 1.81 11.13 -11.23
C VAL A 97 1.84 12.13 -12.39
N ASP A 98 1.05 11.88 -13.42
CA ASP A 98 0.76 12.79 -14.52
C ASP A 98 0.02 14.04 -14.04
N GLU A 99 -0.97 13.90 -13.16
CA GLU A 99 -1.62 15.07 -12.54
C GLU A 99 -0.67 15.79 -11.57
N ALA A 100 0.16 15.05 -10.85
CA ALA A 100 1.09 15.60 -9.87
C ALA A 100 2.17 16.49 -10.52
N CYS A 101 2.55 16.24 -11.78
CA CYS A 101 3.66 16.93 -12.43
C CYS A 101 3.42 17.19 -13.93
N PRO A 102 3.33 18.45 -14.38
CA PRO A 102 3.13 18.78 -15.80
C PRO A 102 4.20 18.19 -16.74
N LEU A 103 5.45 18.09 -16.28
CA LEU A 103 6.53 17.45 -17.05
C LEU A 103 6.21 15.97 -17.33
N VAL A 104 5.66 15.27 -16.34
CA VAL A 104 5.30 13.85 -16.44
C VAL A 104 4.00 13.68 -17.21
N LYS A 105 3.06 14.63 -17.10
CA LYS A 105 1.86 14.69 -17.95
C LYS A 105 2.21 14.73 -19.44
N ASN A 106 3.21 15.54 -19.79
CA ASN A 106 3.62 15.72 -21.18
C ASN A 106 4.49 14.56 -21.69
N ASP A 107 5.34 13.99 -20.83
CA ASP A 107 6.19 12.85 -21.15
C ASP A 107 6.35 11.94 -19.91
N LEU A 108 5.63 10.82 -19.91
CA LEU A 108 5.61 9.87 -18.80
C LEU A 108 7.00 9.25 -18.53
N ARG A 109 7.87 9.20 -19.55
CA ARG A 109 9.26 8.71 -19.41
C ARG A 109 10.09 9.61 -18.49
N LYS A 110 9.64 10.84 -18.23
CA LYS A 110 10.28 11.76 -17.29
C LYS A 110 9.94 11.48 -15.82
N VAL A 111 9.08 10.50 -15.51
CA VAL A 111 8.63 10.23 -14.12
C VAL A 111 9.79 10.11 -13.12
N TYR A 112 10.84 9.34 -13.43
CA TYR A 112 12.00 9.15 -12.56
C TYR A 112 13.05 10.27 -12.67
N THR A 113 12.95 11.14 -13.67
CA THR A 113 13.81 12.33 -13.80
C THR A 113 13.19 13.59 -13.17
N SER A 114 11.89 13.55 -12.90
CA SER A 114 11.14 14.66 -12.34
C SER A 114 11.51 14.90 -10.88
N LYS A 115 12.09 16.07 -10.60
CA LYS A 115 12.37 16.53 -9.23
C LYS A 115 11.10 16.59 -8.37
N LYS A 116 9.93 16.88 -8.97
CA LYS A 116 8.66 16.98 -8.24
C LYS A 116 8.17 15.61 -7.78
N ILE A 117 8.27 14.60 -8.65
CA ILE A 117 7.93 13.21 -8.30
C ILE A 117 8.90 12.67 -7.26
N LYS A 118 10.21 12.89 -7.45
CA LYS A 118 11.22 12.48 -6.47
C LYS A 118 10.94 13.03 -5.07
N LYS A 119 10.63 14.33 -4.95
CA LYS A 119 10.26 14.96 -3.67
C LYS A 119 9.01 14.33 -3.03
N LYS A 120 8.01 13.97 -3.84
CA LYS A 120 6.82 13.28 -3.33
C LYS A 120 7.12 11.85 -2.87
N MET A 121 7.98 11.12 -3.58
CA MET A 121 8.45 9.81 -3.13
C MET A 121 9.23 9.92 -1.83
N GLU A 122 10.12 10.91 -1.69
CA GLU A 122 10.86 11.18 -0.45
C GLU A 122 9.92 11.52 0.71
N LEU A 123 8.88 12.32 0.46
CA LEU A 123 7.82 12.61 1.42
C LEU A 123 7.11 11.32 1.86
N CYS A 124 6.65 10.49 0.90
CA CYS A 124 6.04 9.20 1.18
C CYS A 124 6.98 8.33 2.03
N SER A 125 8.25 8.21 1.65
CA SER A 125 9.23 7.40 2.36
C SER A 125 9.44 7.88 3.80
N GLY A 126 9.57 9.19 4.01
CA GLY A 126 9.75 9.77 5.34
C GLY A 126 8.56 9.53 6.28
N HIS A 127 7.33 9.67 5.78
CA HIS A 127 6.13 9.54 6.62
C HIS A 127 5.64 8.09 6.80
N THR A 128 5.82 7.25 5.77
CA THR A 128 5.37 5.85 5.80
C THR A 128 6.47 4.90 6.25
N GLY A 129 7.73 5.35 6.31
CA GLY A 129 8.89 4.51 6.59
C GLY A 129 9.17 3.43 5.54
N VAL A 130 8.44 3.41 4.42
CA VAL A 130 8.69 2.51 3.29
C VAL A 130 9.93 3.02 2.56
N PRO A 131 10.94 2.17 2.29
CA PRO A 131 12.15 2.62 1.62
C PRO A 131 11.83 3.10 0.20
N MET A 132 12.59 4.09 -0.28
CA MET A 132 12.43 4.65 -1.63
C MET A 132 12.46 3.60 -2.76
N THR A 133 13.19 2.50 -2.55
CA THR A 133 13.25 1.35 -3.49
C THR A 133 11.93 0.62 -3.65
N ASN A 134 11.01 0.78 -2.70
CA ASN A 134 9.69 0.14 -2.68
C ASN A 134 8.56 1.15 -2.94
N ILE A 135 8.87 2.30 -3.55
CA ILE A 135 7.89 3.32 -3.92
C ILE A 135 7.87 3.43 -5.45
N PHE A 136 6.71 3.16 -6.03
CA PHE A 136 6.52 3.10 -7.48
C PHE A 136 5.57 4.20 -7.95
N PRO A 137 6.07 5.26 -8.60
CA PRO A 137 5.23 6.25 -9.26
C PRO A 137 4.60 5.67 -10.53
N VAL A 138 3.27 5.70 -10.65
CA VAL A 138 2.52 5.17 -11.79
C VAL A 138 1.44 6.15 -12.27
N LYS A 139 1.11 6.08 -13.56
CA LYS A 139 -0.08 6.72 -14.13
C LYS A 139 -1.22 5.71 -14.16
N ASN A 140 -2.44 6.14 -13.87
CA ASN A 140 -3.63 5.29 -14.01
C ASN A 140 -4.18 5.37 -15.45
N TYR A 141 -4.74 4.26 -15.92
CA TYR A 141 -5.70 4.29 -17.03
C TYR A 141 -7.02 4.87 -16.51
N HIS A 142 -7.48 5.97 -17.12
CA HIS A 142 -8.72 6.63 -16.69
C HIS A 142 -9.51 7.24 -17.85
N ASP A 143 -8.81 7.79 -18.85
CA ASP A 143 -9.44 8.40 -20.03
C ASP A 143 -9.11 7.66 -21.35
N GLU A 144 -8.12 6.77 -21.32
CA GLU A 144 -7.69 6.02 -22.50
C GLU A 144 -8.58 4.80 -22.81
N ILE A 145 -8.84 4.58 -24.10
CA ILE A 145 -9.46 3.34 -24.61
C ILE A 145 -8.38 2.30 -24.92
N ASP A 146 -7.29 2.74 -25.56
CA ASP A 146 -6.17 1.91 -25.94
C ASP A 146 -5.07 1.90 -24.86
N ILE A 147 -4.43 0.74 -24.73
CA ILE A 147 -3.29 0.52 -23.84
C ILE A 147 -2.07 1.31 -24.37
N LYS A 148 -1.26 1.85 -23.45
CA LYS A 148 -0.04 2.61 -23.76
C LYS A 148 1.18 1.98 -23.09
N ASP A 149 2.17 1.62 -23.89
CA ASP A 149 3.41 0.96 -23.42
C ASP A 149 4.09 1.71 -22.26
N ASP A 150 4.19 3.04 -22.33
CA ASP A 150 4.84 3.83 -21.27
C ASP A 150 4.10 3.73 -19.92
N VAL A 151 2.77 3.55 -19.94
CA VAL A 151 1.95 3.37 -18.72
C VAL A 151 2.12 1.94 -18.20
N ASP A 152 2.02 0.96 -19.09
CA ASP A 152 2.16 -0.46 -18.77
C ASP A 152 3.52 -0.77 -18.16
N VAL A 153 4.61 -0.24 -18.71
CA VAL A 153 5.95 -0.48 -18.17
C VAL A 153 6.06 -0.04 -16.71
N LEU A 154 5.41 1.06 -16.31
CA LEU A 154 5.43 1.50 -14.91
C LEU A 154 4.60 0.58 -14.01
N ILE A 155 3.43 0.16 -14.46
CA ILE A 155 2.55 -0.74 -13.70
C ILE A 155 3.19 -2.12 -13.57
N LEU A 156 3.71 -2.68 -14.67
CA LEU A 156 4.36 -3.98 -14.70
C LEU A 156 5.60 -4.01 -13.81
N LYS A 157 6.42 -2.95 -13.81
CA LYS A 157 7.56 -2.83 -12.88
C LYS A 157 7.13 -2.81 -11.42
N ALA A 158 6.05 -2.09 -11.10
CA ALA A 158 5.52 -2.06 -9.74
C ALA A 158 5.03 -3.46 -9.32
N LEU A 159 4.30 -4.14 -10.22
CA LEU A 159 3.77 -5.48 -10.01
C LEU A 159 4.88 -6.52 -9.84
N GLU A 160 5.90 -6.46 -10.70
CA GLU A 160 7.09 -7.33 -10.62
C GLU A 160 7.77 -7.22 -9.25
N GLN A 161 7.97 -6.00 -8.74
CA GLN A 161 8.55 -5.83 -7.41
C GLN A 161 7.62 -6.33 -6.30
N ILE A 162 6.31 -6.10 -6.41
CA ILE A 162 5.34 -6.61 -5.42
C ILE A 162 5.41 -8.14 -5.34
N PHE A 163 5.51 -8.82 -6.49
CA PHE A 163 5.68 -10.28 -6.51
C PHE A 163 7.03 -10.72 -5.98
N HIS A 164 8.12 -10.01 -6.32
CA HIS A 164 9.44 -10.33 -5.76
C HIS A 164 9.42 -10.26 -4.23
N ASN A 165 8.91 -9.15 -3.68
CA ASN A 165 8.78 -8.95 -2.23
C ASN A 165 7.89 -10.00 -1.56
N ALA A 166 6.79 -10.40 -2.21
CA ALA A 166 5.91 -11.45 -1.69
C ALA A 166 6.57 -12.84 -1.72
N ASN A 167 7.31 -13.14 -2.79
CA ASN A 167 8.01 -14.42 -2.97
C ASN A 167 9.20 -14.57 -2.01
N ASP A 168 9.89 -13.49 -1.68
CA ASP A 168 10.99 -13.53 -0.70
C ASP A 168 10.48 -14.01 0.66
N ARG A 169 9.31 -13.53 1.10
CA ARG A 169 8.67 -14.02 2.32
C ARG A 169 8.29 -15.51 2.23
N LEU A 170 7.86 -16.01 1.07
CA LEU A 170 7.57 -17.44 0.90
C LEU A 170 8.83 -18.28 1.11
N LYS A 171 9.94 -17.91 0.49
CA LYS A 171 11.22 -18.63 0.60
C LYS A 171 11.74 -18.67 2.03
N ASP A 172 11.62 -17.56 2.77
CA ASP A 172 12.05 -17.51 4.18
C ASP A 172 11.25 -18.48 5.07
N ASN A 173 10.01 -18.82 4.70
CA ASN A 173 9.15 -19.75 5.43
C ASN A 173 9.27 -21.21 4.96
N GLU A 174 9.76 -21.48 3.75
CA GLU A 174 10.05 -22.85 3.28
C GLU A 174 11.32 -23.44 3.92
N THR A 175 12.15 -22.61 4.57
CA THR A 175 13.40 -23.04 5.22
C THR A 175 13.25 -23.84 6.53
N TYR A 176 12.05 -24.32 6.89
CA TYR A 176 11.79 -25.14 8.09
C TYR A 176 10.82 -26.29 7.80
#